data_AF-A0A9E4C340-F1
#
_entry.id   AF-A0A9E4C340-F1
#
_cell.length_a   1.000
_cell.length_b   1.000
_cell.length_c   1.000
_cell.angle_alpha   90.00
_cell.angle_beta   90.00
_cell.angle_gamma   90.00
#
_symmetry.space_group_name_H-M   'P 1'
#
loop_
_entity.id
_entity.type
_entity.pdbx_description
1 polymer ?
#
loop_
_entity_poly.entity_id
_entity_poly.type
_entity_poly.pdbx_seq_one_letter_code
_entity_poly.pdbx_strand_id
1 'polypeptide(L)'
;MSAETRSTSTSESPQKVMGLEKVIAFYGAYPELESQTFTRGGDWKYWRARGGIVSEGVVHYNFLGKNVDEASDVLVQMDFADNPNPVINIDEFGWDYDGGIDQHTAAVLQAVREKRPDLKITVWQMRGPVAPELAAVYRQTVELVLLETYFDLNDAWMIPFQLQAARLTGLLDKSVVALGLGKESKDKGDHRWTQTAEELEQQIHLIRFVAPESPGVGFFGKWKLKENNCPLTDEQLDEICGRFLETPTDGSGLTPELLELGRVFTKRYEKPAIFCSSEFALPHFHSGHDGGPWGSMREPPTVRLLMMNLGQEDARGVKARLRSPGDEGEIWASGQADIPARSVAVALLDILPGKQYNGWTGTEILEVEAPGSAVFNFTDSRFHGKE
;
A
#
# COMPACT_ATOMS: atom_id res chain seq x y z
N MET A 1 45.17 0.08 -17.49
CA MET A 1 44.96 -0.55 -16.16
C MET A 1 43.52 -0.99 -16.10
N SER A 2 43.34 -2.26 -15.82
CA SER A 2 42.12 -3.06 -15.95
C SER A 2 40.95 -2.54 -15.12
N ALA A 3 39.79 -2.44 -15.76
CA ALA A 3 38.51 -2.28 -15.10
C ALA A 3 38.16 -3.59 -14.38
N GLU A 4 38.07 -3.55 -13.05
CA GLU A 4 37.46 -4.62 -12.27
C GLU A 4 35.95 -4.51 -12.36
N THR A 5 35.38 -5.35 -13.23
CA THR A 5 33.97 -5.75 -13.20
C THR A 5 33.70 -6.46 -11.89
N ARG A 6 33.06 -5.78 -10.92
CA ARG A 6 32.43 -6.47 -9.79
C ARG A 6 31.14 -7.13 -10.28
N SER A 7 31.28 -8.38 -10.67
CA SER A 7 30.23 -9.39 -10.58
C SER A 7 29.81 -9.53 -9.12
N THR A 8 28.59 -9.12 -8.79
CA THR A 8 27.89 -9.61 -7.59
C THR A 8 26.80 -10.57 -8.05
N SER A 9 27.23 -11.76 -8.45
CA SER A 9 26.38 -12.94 -8.50
C SER A 9 26.25 -13.52 -7.08
N THR A 10 25.19 -13.14 -6.39
CA THR A 10 24.57 -14.01 -5.39
C THR A 10 23.15 -14.23 -5.87
N SER A 11 22.95 -15.31 -6.62
CA SER A 11 21.61 -15.86 -6.86
C SER A 11 21.12 -16.45 -5.54
N GLU A 12 20.70 -15.57 -4.63
CA GLU A 12 19.78 -16.01 -3.58
C GLU A 12 18.51 -16.46 -4.32
N SER A 13 18.11 -17.71 -4.09
CA SER A 13 16.80 -18.18 -4.56
C SER A 13 15.75 -17.16 -4.11
N PRO A 14 14.83 -16.71 -4.99
CA PRO A 14 13.84 -15.71 -4.63
C PRO A 14 13.14 -16.13 -3.33
N GLN A 15 13.09 -15.21 -2.37
CA GLN A 15 12.50 -15.46 -1.07
C GLN A 15 11.03 -15.84 -1.25
N LYS A 16 10.67 -17.08 -0.87
CA LYS A 16 9.32 -17.60 -1.05
C LYS A 16 8.40 -17.04 0.03
N VAL A 17 7.40 -16.25 -0.35
CA VAL A 17 6.37 -15.77 0.57
C VAL A 17 5.38 -16.90 0.84
N MET A 18 5.31 -17.34 2.10
CA MET A 18 4.47 -18.48 2.52
C MET A 18 4.72 -19.79 1.73
N GLY A 19 5.88 -19.95 1.10
CA GLY A 19 6.23 -21.09 0.25
C GLY A 19 5.83 -20.95 -1.22
N LEU A 20 5.21 -19.84 -1.62
CA LEU A 20 4.87 -19.53 -3.00
C LEU A 20 6.11 -19.01 -3.76
N GLU A 21 6.26 -19.42 -5.02
CA GLU A 21 7.35 -18.94 -5.89
C GLU A 21 7.10 -17.52 -6.41
N LYS A 22 5.83 -17.20 -6.66
CA LYS A 22 5.32 -15.87 -6.94
C LYS A 22 3.96 -15.72 -6.27
N VAL A 23 3.60 -14.48 -5.95
CA VAL A 23 2.29 -14.14 -5.39
C VAL A 23 1.45 -13.49 -6.48
N ILE A 24 0.47 -14.22 -7.01
CA ILE A 24 -0.59 -13.69 -7.86
C ILE A 24 -1.87 -13.82 -7.03
N ALA A 25 -2.20 -12.73 -6.34
CA ALA A 25 -3.27 -12.70 -5.36
C ALA A 25 -4.54 -12.10 -5.97
N PHE A 26 -5.69 -12.69 -5.67
CA PHE A 26 -6.98 -12.08 -5.98
C PHE A 26 -7.87 -11.99 -4.76
N TYR A 27 -8.63 -10.90 -4.71
CA TYR A 27 -9.82 -10.79 -3.88
C TYR A 27 -10.91 -11.68 -4.49
N GLY A 28 -10.97 -12.93 -4.05
CA GLY A 28 -11.86 -13.96 -4.58
C GLY A 28 -11.12 -15.11 -5.26
N ALA A 29 -11.82 -16.24 -5.37
CA ALA A 29 -11.33 -17.46 -6.02
C ALA A 29 -11.79 -17.52 -7.47
N TYR A 30 -10.83 -17.60 -8.40
CA TYR A 30 -11.08 -17.72 -9.84
C TYR A 30 -10.37 -18.96 -10.39
N PRO A 31 -10.96 -20.16 -10.23
CA PRO A 31 -10.38 -21.43 -10.66
C PRO A 31 -9.92 -21.46 -12.14
N GLU A 32 -10.54 -20.64 -12.97
CA GLU A 32 -10.24 -20.45 -14.39
C GLU A 32 -8.89 -19.75 -14.66
N LEU A 33 -8.32 -19.04 -13.69
CA LEU A 33 -7.02 -18.39 -13.82
C LEU A 33 -5.91 -19.35 -13.38
N GLU A 34 -5.06 -19.78 -14.31
CA GLU A 34 -3.96 -20.71 -14.01
C GLU A 34 -2.84 -20.08 -13.19
N SER A 35 -2.63 -18.77 -13.39
CA SER A 35 -1.61 -17.99 -12.72
C SER A 35 -1.92 -17.67 -11.26
N GLN A 36 -3.19 -17.77 -10.82
CA GLN A 36 -3.60 -17.43 -9.46
C GLN A 36 -2.96 -18.40 -8.44
N THR A 37 -2.26 -17.84 -7.46
CA THR A 37 -1.53 -18.59 -6.42
C THR A 37 -1.97 -18.23 -5.00
N PHE A 38 -2.67 -17.11 -4.83
CA PHE A 38 -3.28 -16.73 -3.56
C PHE A 38 -4.73 -16.27 -3.78
N THR A 39 -5.64 -16.72 -2.93
CA THR A 39 -7.05 -16.35 -2.98
C THR A 39 -7.60 -16.00 -1.60
N ARG A 40 -8.51 -15.03 -1.58
CA ARG A 40 -9.44 -14.81 -0.46
C ARG A 40 -10.70 -15.63 -0.68
N GLY A 41 -10.91 -16.64 0.15
CA GLY A 41 -12.01 -17.62 0.08
C GLY A 41 -11.78 -18.73 -0.95
N GLY A 42 -12.61 -19.76 -0.89
CA GLY A 42 -12.60 -20.93 -1.79
C GLY A 42 -12.27 -22.25 -1.09
N ASP A 43 -12.27 -23.35 -1.84
CA ASP A 43 -11.89 -24.68 -1.30
C ASP A 43 -10.38 -24.79 -1.14
N TRP A 44 -9.90 -24.85 0.10
CA TRP A 44 -8.47 -24.97 0.40
C TRP A 44 -7.83 -26.24 -0.18
N LYS A 45 -8.58 -27.35 -0.31
CA LYS A 45 -8.04 -28.61 -0.86
C LYS A 45 -7.77 -28.45 -2.35
N TYR A 46 -8.69 -27.81 -3.06
CA TYR A 46 -8.54 -27.48 -4.48
C TYR A 46 -7.28 -26.64 -4.73
N TRP A 47 -7.15 -25.50 -4.04
CA TRP A 47 -6.04 -24.58 -4.26
C TRP A 47 -4.70 -25.17 -3.82
N ARG A 48 -4.67 -25.90 -2.70
CA ARG A 48 -3.45 -26.57 -2.24
C ARG A 48 -2.94 -27.62 -3.23
N ALA A 49 -3.83 -28.38 -3.87
CA ALA A 49 -3.44 -29.35 -4.90
C ALA A 49 -2.76 -28.69 -6.12
N ARG A 50 -2.98 -27.39 -6.32
CA ARG A 50 -2.37 -26.55 -7.37
C ARG A 50 -1.17 -25.73 -6.88
N GLY A 51 -0.74 -25.94 -5.63
CA GLY A 51 0.35 -25.15 -5.02
C GLY A 51 -0.06 -23.73 -4.59
N GLY A 52 -1.36 -23.42 -4.56
CA GLY A 52 -1.89 -22.15 -4.10
C GLY A 52 -2.24 -22.12 -2.60
N ILE A 53 -2.56 -20.92 -2.11
CA ILE A 53 -2.97 -20.66 -0.73
C ILE A 53 -4.36 -20.02 -0.72
N VAL A 54 -5.22 -20.51 0.17
CA VAL A 54 -6.52 -19.90 0.49
C VAL A 54 -6.42 -19.22 1.85
N SER A 55 -7.02 -18.03 1.92
CA SER A 55 -7.23 -17.31 3.16
C SER A 55 -8.72 -17.11 3.44
N GLU A 56 -9.09 -17.09 4.71
CA GLU A 56 -10.43 -16.67 5.13
C GLU A 56 -10.46 -15.16 5.38
N GLY A 57 -11.46 -14.50 4.80
CA GLY A 57 -11.55 -13.04 4.80
C GLY A 57 -12.28 -12.48 6.00
N VAL A 58 -11.73 -11.44 6.61
CA VAL A 58 -12.41 -10.63 7.64
C VAL A 58 -12.16 -9.16 7.35
N VAL A 59 -13.15 -8.31 7.56
CA VAL A 59 -13.01 -6.86 7.41
C VAL A 59 -12.67 -6.24 8.76
N HIS A 60 -11.71 -5.32 8.81
CA HIS A 60 -11.25 -4.68 10.04
C HIS A 60 -12.40 -4.10 10.89
N TYR A 61 -13.40 -3.50 10.24
CA TYR A 61 -14.60 -2.97 10.89
C TYR A 61 -15.34 -3.97 11.79
N ASN A 62 -15.23 -5.27 11.53
CA ASN A 62 -15.87 -6.30 12.35
C ASN A 62 -15.30 -6.37 13.78
N PHE A 63 -14.07 -5.88 13.99
CA PHE A 63 -13.40 -5.92 15.28
C PHE A 63 -12.74 -4.61 15.71
N LEU A 64 -12.69 -3.58 14.86
CA LEU A 64 -12.12 -2.27 15.17
C LEU A 64 -12.71 -1.61 16.44
N GLY A 65 -14.00 -1.81 16.71
CA GLY A 65 -14.66 -1.23 17.89
C GLY A 65 -14.51 -2.04 19.18
N LYS A 66 -13.74 -3.14 19.16
CA LYS A 66 -13.57 -4.05 20.28
C LYS A 66 -12.29 -3.73 21.03
N ASN A 67 -12.18 -4.15 22.29
CA ASN A 67 -10.87 -4.12 22.95
C ASN A 67 -9.94 -5.18 22.34
N VAL A 68 -8.63 -5.10 22.64
CA VAL A 68 -7.60 -5.98 22.05
C VAL A 68 -7.89 -7.48 22.28
N ASP A 69 -8.36 -7.85 23.47
CA ASP A 69 -8.65 -9.25 23.79
C ASP A 69 -9.84 -9.78 22.98
N GLU A 70 -10.93 -9.02 22.92
CA GLU A 70 -12.12 -9.36 22.14
C GLU A 70 -11.83 -9.37 20.63
N ALA A 71 -11.07 -8.40 20.13
CA ALA A 71 -10.70 -8.30 18.72
C ALA A 71 -9.82 -9.49 18.30
N SER A 72 -8.81 -9.83 19.11
CA SER A 72 -7.97 -11.00 18.84
C SER A 72 -8.75 -12.31 18.94
N ASP A 73 -9.73 -12.41 19.85
CA ASP A 73 -10.62 -13.57 19.94
C ASP A 73 -11.45 -13.77 18.66
N VAL A 74 -11.98 -12.69 18.07
CA VAL A 74 -12.68 -12.76 16.77
C VAL A 74 -11.80 -13.41 15.71
N LEU A 75 -10.53 -13.02 15.63
CA LEU A 75 -9.60 -13.51 14.61
C LEU A 75 -9.20 -14.97 14.86
N VAL A 76 -8.83 -15.34 16.09
CA VAL A 76 -8.36 -16.72 16.36
C VAL A 76 -9.48 -17.76 16.28
N GLN A 77 -10.73 -17.36 16.51
CA GLN A 77 -11.92 -18.22 16.48
C GLN A 77 -12.58 -18.34 15.09
N MET A 78 -12.02 -17.68 14.06
CA MET A 78 -12.52 -17.86 12.69
C MET A 78 -12.50 -19.34 12.30
N ASP A 79 -13.53 -19.76 11.56
CA ASP A 79 -13.65 -21.13 11.07
C ASP A 79 -12.82 -21.30 9.80
N PHE A 80 -11.83 -22.20 9.85
CA PHE A 80 -10.98 -22.58 8.71
C PHE A 80 -11.29 -24.00 8.23
N ALA A 81 -12.43 -24.56 8.64
CA ALA A 81 -12.78 -25.95 8.47
C ALA A 81 -11.66 -26.89 8.94
N ASP A 82 -11.24 -27.83 8.11
CA ASP A 82 -10.16 -28.79 8.37
C ASP A 82 -8.81 -28.36 7.75
N ASN A 83 -8.63 -27.07 7.38
CA ASN A 83 -7.39 -26.60 6.78
C ASN A 83 -6.22 -26.67 7.78
N PRO A 84 -5.18 -27.49 7.54
CA PRO A 84 -4.07 -27.65 8.46
C PRO A 84 -3.08 -26.47 8.44
N ASN A 85 -3.22 -25.53 7.51
CA ASN A 85 -2.41 -24.31 7.42
C ASN A 85 -3.34 -23.09 7.31
N PRO A 86 -4.00 -22.70 8.41
CA PRO A 86 -4.97 -21.62 8.41
C PRO A 86 -4.30 -20.28 8.07
N VAL A 87 -4.98 -19.48 7.25
CA VAL A 87 -4.54 -18.14 6.86
C VAL A 87 -5.74 -17.20 6.95
N ILE A 88 -5.60 -16.08 7.66
CA ILE A 88 -6.57 -14.98 7.61
C ILE A 88 -6.08 -13.95 6.60
N ASN A 89 -7.01 -13.38 5.85
CA ASN A 89 -6.81 -12.12 5.16
C ASN A 89 -7.67 -11.03 5.81
N ILE A 90 -7.03 -10.03 6.39
CA ILE A 90 -7.70 -8.89 7.03
C ILE A 90 -7.80 -7.75 6.03
N ASP A 91 -9.02 -7.34 5.72
CA ASP A 91 -9.33 -6.25 4.79
C ASP A 91 -9.38 -4.90 5.48
N GLU A 92 -9.12 -3.83 4.71
CA GLU A 92 -9.20 -2.44 5.17
C GLU A 92 -8.38 -2.23 6.46
N PHE A 93 -7.14 -2.73 6.46
CA PHE A 93 -6.27 -2.76 7.63
C PHE A 93 -5.17 -1.69 7.54
N GLY A 94 -4.87 -0.99 8.64
CA GLY A 94 -3.99 0.18 8.67
C GLY A 94 -4.62 1.42 8.02
N TRP A 95 -4.95 2.45 8.80
CA TRP A 95 -5.85 3.54 8.41
C TRP A 95 -5.32 4.94 8.64
N ASP A 96 -4.44 5.18 9.61
CA ASP A 96 -4.20 6.53 10.13
C ASP A 96 -2.73 6.88 10.43
N TYR A 97 -1.82 6.17 9.76
CA TYR A 97 -0.37 6.38 9.78
C TYR A 97 0.23 6.44 11.19
N ASP A 98 0.22 5.31 11.89
CA ASP A 98 0.62 5.18 13.31
C ASP A 98 -0.24 6.02 14.26
N GLY A 99 -1.46 6.33 13.84
CA GLY A 99 -2.47 6.91 14.70
C GLY A 99 -3.13 5.89 15.61
N GLY A 100 -4.25 6.29 16.21
CA GLY A 100 -4.90 5.47 17.21
C GLY A 100 -5.44 4.15 16.68
N ILE A 101 -5.87 4.13 15.41
CA ILE A 101 -6.36 2.91 14.76
C ILE A 101 -5.18 1.96 14.50
N ASP A 102 -4.06 2.46 13.98
CA ASP A 102 -2.87 1.66 13.69
C ASP A 102 -2.22 1.09 14.97
N GLN A 103 -2.21 1.85 16.07
CA GLN A 103 -1.73 1.37 17.37
C GLN A 103 -2.58 0.22 17.92
N HIS A 104 -3.90 0.32 17.80
CA HIS A 104 -4.80 -0.77 18.17
C HIS A 104 -4.60 -2.00 17.29
N THR A 105 -4.54 -1.79 15.98
CA THR A 105 -4.24 -2.79 14.94
C THR A 105 -2.97 -3.57 15.30
N ALA A 106 -1.89 -2.85 15.63
CA ALA A 106 -0.62 -3.42 16.08
C ALA A 106 -0.79 -4.32 17.32
N ALA A 107 -1.49 -3.83 18.35
CA ALA A 107 -1.74 -4.60 19.57
C ALA A 107 -2.58 -5.87 19.32
N VAL A 108 -3.61 -5.77 18.47
CA VAL A 108 -4.45 -6.92 18.09
C VAL A 108 -3.61 -7.99 17.38
N LEU A 109 -2.76 -7.61 16.43
CA LEU A 109 -1.89 -8.57 15.74
C LEU A 109 -0.93 -9.31 16.68
N GLN A 110 -0.36 -8.59 17.65
CA GLN A 110 0.51 -9.20 18.66
C GLN A 110 -0.26 -10.20 19.52
N ALA A 111 -1.45 -9.81 20.01
CA ALA A 111 -2.31 -10.69 20.80
C ALA A 111 -2.77 -11.94 20.02
N VAL A 112 -3.08 -11.81 18.72
CA VAL A 112 -3.38 -12.99 17.86
C VAL A 112 -2.19 -13.93 17.79
N ARG A 113 -0.98 -13.39 17.58
CA ARG A 113 0.24 -14.20 17.48
C ARG A 113 0.56 -14.95 18.77
N GLU A 114 0.28 -14.34 19.93
CA GLU A 114 0.40 -14.99 21.24
C GLU A 114 -0.64 -16.10 21.44
N LYS A 115 -1.90 -15.84 21.09
CA LYS A 115 -3.01 -16.79 21.26
C LYS A 115 -2.96 -17.97 20.30
N ARG A 116 -2.52 -17.75 19.05
CA ARG A 116 -2.50 -18.75 17.97
C ARG A 116 -1.27 -18.59 17.08
N PRO A 117 -0.08 -19.04 17.51
CA PRO A 117 1.17 -18.77 16.82
C PRO A 117 1.30 -19.43 15.43
N ASP A 118 0.54 -20.49 15.17
CA ASP A 118 0.49 -21.22 13.89
C ASP A 118 -0.37 -20.51 12.81
N LEU A 119 -1.23 -19.59 13.23
CA LEU A 119 -2.11 -18.87 12.33
C LEU A 119 -1.32 -17.83 11.51
N LYS A 120 -1.40 -17.92 10.19
CA LYS A 120 -0.83 -16.92 9.29
C LYS A 120 -1.82 -15.79 9.05
N ILE A 121 -1.29 -14.59 8.90
CA ILE A 121 -2.03 -13.36 8.70
C ILE A 121 -1.51 -12.69 7.43
N THR A 122 -2.43 -12.39 6.54
CA THR A 122 -2.20 -11.47 5.44
C THR A 122 -3.10 -10.25 5.62
N VAL A 123 -2.65 -9.11 5.13
CA VAL A 123 -3.36 -7.85 5.30
C VAL A 123 -3.56 -7.19 3.96
N TRP A 124 -4.79 -6.77 3.71
CA TRP A 124 -5.13 -5.83 2.66
C TRP A 124 -4.97 -4.43 3.25
N GLN A 125 -3.78 -3.85 3.02
CA GLN A 125 -3.35 -2.59 3.61
C GLN A 125 -4.08 -1.45 2.92
N MET A 126 -4.88 -0.73 3.70
CA MET A 126 -5.65 0.38 3.17
C MET A 126 -4.77 1.61 2.92
N ARG A 127 -5.11 2.35 1.86
CA ARG A 127 -4.76 3.77 1.64
C ARG A 127 -3.31 4.16 1.96
N GLY A 128 -2.41 3.71 1.07
CA GLY A 128 -1.03 4.16 1.01
C GLY A 128 -0.07 3.34 1.87
N PRO A 129 1.18 3.81 2.04
CA PRO A 129 2.19 3.00 2.70
C PRO A 129 1.87 2.58 4.13
N VAL A 130 2.46 1.47 4.55
CA VAL A 130 2.48 1.09 5.98
C VAL A 130 3.39 2.05 6.74
N ALA A 131 2.87 2.66 7.79
CA ALA A 131 3.62 3.56 8.64
C ALA A 131 4.71 2.82 9.46
N PRO A 132 5.79 3.50 9.89
CA PRO A 132 6.94 2.83 10.50
C PRO A 132 6.65 1.97 11.75
N GLU A 133 5.78 2.40 12.66
CA GLU A 133 5.49 1.64 13.89
C GLU A 133 4.65 0.40 13.56
N LEU A 134 3.60 0.56 12.76
CA LEU A 134 2.80 -0.56 12.27
C LEU A 134 3.64 -1.55 11.45
N ALA A 135 4.56 -1.05 10.62
CA ALA A 135 5.47 -1.88 9.84
C ALA A 135 6.39 -2.74 10.72
N ALA A 136 6.83 -2.21 11.87
CA ALA A 136 7.61 -2.98 12.83
C ALA A 136 6.84 -4.20 13.36
N VAL A 137 5.53 -4.08 13.58
CA VAL A 137 4.67 -5.20 13.97
C VAL A 137 4.42 -6.14 12.81
N TYR A 138 4.06 -5.62 11.62
CA TYR A 138 3.87 -6.44 10.42
C TYR A 138 5.08 -7.30 10.09
N ARG A 139 6.30 -6.80 10.32
CA ARG A 139 7.53 -7.60 10.13
C ARG A 139 7.52 -8.90 10.91
N GLN A 140 6.89 -8.93 12.09
CA GLN A 140 6.87 -10.07 13.00
C GLN A 140 5.60 -10.91 12.91
N THR A 141 4.46 -10.31 12.54
CA THR A 141 3.15 -10.95 12.68
C THR A 141 2.42 -11.22 11.36
N VAL A 142 2.83 -10.59 10.26
CA VAL A 142 2.15 -10.67 8.96
C VAL A 142 3.04 -11.35 7.91
N GLU A 143 2.48 -12.31 7.19
CA GLU A 143 3.18 -13.09 6.17
C GLU A 143 3.11 -12.49 4.77
N LEU A 144 2.06 -11.70 4.47
CA LEU A 144 1.89 -11.02 3.19
C LEU A 144 1.10 -9.71 3.38
N VAL A 145 1.61 -8.63 2.80
CA VAL A 145 0.96 -7.31 2.76
C VAL A 145 0.52 -7.03 1.33
N LEU A 146 -0.77 -6.78 1.12
CA LEU A 146 -1.33 -6.36 -0.15
C LEU A 146 -1.62 -4.86 -0.08
N LEU A 147 -0.79 -4.07 -0.74
CA LEU A 147 -0.81 -2.60 -0.71
C LEU A 147 -1.84 -2.07 -1.71
N GLU A 148 -2.99 -1.60 -1.24
CA GLU A 148 -4.07 -1.11 -2.12
C GLU A 148 -3.61 0.00 -3.03
N THR A 149 -3.57 -0.28 -4.33
CA THR A 149 -3.15 0.63 -5.40
C THR A 149 -4.17 0.57 -6.54
N TYR A 150 -5.44 0.82 -6.21
CA TYR A 150 -6.54 0.78 -7.16
C TYR A 150 -6.59 2.05 -8.02
N PHE A 151 -5.62 2.17 -8.91
CA PHE A 151 -5.44 3.33 -9.79
C PHE A 151 -5.19 2.88 -11.22
N ASP A 152 -5.53 3.74 -12.18
CA ASP A 152 -5.09 3.58 -13.57
C ASP A 152 -3.71 4.23 -13.79
N LEU A 153 -3.30 4.39 -15.04
CA LEU A 153 -1.99 4.96 -15.38
C LEU A 153 -1.87 6.47 -15.13
N ASN A 154 -2.97 7.20 -14.89
CA ASN A 154 -2.90 8.63 -14.56
C ASN A 154 -2.27 8.85 -13.18
N ASP A 155 -2.42 7.88 -12.28
CA ASP A 155 -1.85 7.88 -10.92
C ASP A 155 -0.79 6.78 -10.74
N ALA A 156 -0.08 6.45 -11.82
CA ALA A 156 0.95 5.42 -11.82
C ALA A 156 2.06 5.65 -10.77
N TRP A 157 2.23 6.87 -10.26
CA TRP A 157 3.17 7.22 -9.19
C TRP A 157 2.87 6.53 -7.86
N MET A 158 1.63 6.12 -7.61
CA MET A 158 1.24 5.39 -6.40
C MET A 158 1.94 4.03 -6.29
N ILE A 159 2.14 3.34 -7.41
CA ILE A 159 2.84 2.04 -7.48
C ILE A 159 4.28 2.15 -6.92
N PRO A 160 5.18 2.95 -7.52
CA PRO A 160 6.54 3.07 -7.04
C PRO A 160 6.63 3.72 -5.66
N PHE A 161 5.70 4.62 -5.31
CA PHE A 161 5.66 5.22 -3.97
C PHE A 161 5.45 4.16 -2.89
N GLN A 162 4.44 3.30 -3.03
CA GLN A 162 4.16 2.24 -2.07
C GLN A 162 5.28 1.20 -2.00
N LEU A 163 5.84 0.81 -3.15
CA LEU A 163 6.95 -0.14 -3.20
C LEU A 163 8.23 0.40 -2.53
N GLN A 164 8.58 1.67 -2.76
CA GLN A 164 9.72 2.29 -2.09
C GLN A 164 9.47 2.44 -0.58
N ALA A 165 8.27 2.85 -0.18
CA ALA A 165 7.95 2.97 1.23
C ALA A 165 8.03 1.61 1.94
N ALA A 166 7.49 0.54 1.34
CA ALA A 166 7.64 -0.83 1.84
C ALA A 166 9.10 -1.28 1.90
N ARG A 167 9.96 -0.83 0.97
CA ARG A 167 11.40 -1.10 1.02
C ARG A 167 12.06 -0.45 2.23
N LEU A 168 11.77 0.83 2.46
CA LEU A 168 12.37 1.60 3.56
C LEU A 168 11.91 1.11 4.94
N THR A 169 10.70 0.57 5.03
CA THR A 169 10.17 -0.02 6.28
C THR A 169 10.50 -1.51 6.43
N GLY A 170 11.19 -2.12 5.46
CA GLY A 170 11.64 -3.51 5.51
C GLY A 170 10.52 -4.53 5.37
N LEU A 171 9.50 -4.22 4.56
CA LEU A 171 8.34 -5.07 4.27
C LEU A 171 8.29 -5.57 2.82
N LEU A 172 9.11 -5.02 1.92
CA LEU A 172 8.99 -5.26 0.48
C LEU A 172 9.10 -6.75 0.09
N ASP A 173 9.94 -7.52 0.79
CA ASP A 173 10.13 -8.96 0.57
C ASP A 173 8.86 -9.79 0.79
N LYS A 174 7.85 -9.21 1.45
CA LYS A 174 6.52 -9.80 1.66
C LYS A 174 5.38 -8.85 1.32
N SER A 175 5.62 -7.88 0.45
CA SER A 175 4.59 -6.92 0.03
C SER A 175 4.36 -6.98 -1.47
N VAL A 176 3.10 -7.00 -1.88
CA VAL A 176 2.70 -6.83 -3.28
C VAL A 176 1.80 -5.61 -3.40
N VAL A 177 1.86 -4.90 -4.52
CA VAL A 177 0.81 -3.92 -4.83
C VAL A 177 -0.45 -4.65 -5.28
N ALA A 178 -1.60 -4.24 -4.77
CA ALA A 178 -2.90 -4.73 -5.18
C ALA A 178 -3.55 -3.74 -6.16
N LEU A 179 -3.62 -4.12 -7.44
CA LEU A 179 -4.18 -3.31 -8.52
C LEU A 179 -5.71 -3.45 -8.56
N GLY A 180 -6.39 -2.39 -8.98
CA GLY A 180 -7.83 -2.41 -9.22
C GLY A 180 -8.11 -2.85 -10.66
N LEU A 181 -9.11 -3.72 -10.86
CA LEU A 181 -9.56 -4.14 -12.19
C LEU A 181 -10.93 -3.55 -12.49
N GLY A 182 -11.10 -2.98 -13.68
CA GLY A 182 -12.36 -2.42 -14.14
C GLY A 182 -12.59 -0.99 -13.65
N LYS A 183 -13.64 -0.79 -12.86
CA LYS A 183 -14.06 0.52 -12.38
C LYS A 183 -14.71 0.40 -11.00
N GLU A 184 -14.47 1.40 -10.16
CA GLU A 184 -15.19 1.54 -8.92
C GLU A 184 -16.69 1.77 -9.15
N SER A 185 -17.52 1.39 -8.18
CA SER A 185 -18.96 1.60 -8.27
C SER A 185 -19.31 3.09 -8.22
N LYS A 186 -20.44 3.47 -8.82
CA LYS A 186 -20.88 4.86 -8.95
C LYS A 186 -21.10 5.56 -7.61
N ASP A 187 -21.59 4.82 -6.63
CA ASP A 187 -21.82 5.28 -5.25
C ASP A 187 -20.52 5.53 -4.48
N LYS A 188 -19.39 5.04 -4.99
CA LYS A 188 -18.07 5.17 -4.36
C LYS A 188 -17.11 6.10 -5.10
N GLY A 189 -17.56 6.76 -6.17
CA GLY A 189 -16.76 7.78 -6.89
C GLY A 189 -16.58 7.50 -8.37
N ASP A 190 -16.98 6.31 -8.85
CA ASP A 190 -16.92 5.96 -10.28
C ASP A 190 -15.50 6.09 -10.86
N HIS A 191 -14.49 5.74 -10.06
CA HIS A 191 -13.08 5.86 -10.43
C HIS A 191 -12.64 4.75 -11.40
N ARG A 192 -11.89 5.14 -12.43
CA ARG A 192 -11.31 4.21 -13.39
C ARG A 192 -10.12 3.49 -12.75
N TRP A 193 -10.08 2.17 -12.90
CA TRP A 193 -8.92 1.36 -12.59
C TRP A 193 -8.38 0.73 -13.89
N THR A 194 -7.62 -0.34 -13.81
CA THR A 194 -7.04 -1.03 -14.98
C THR A 194 -8.12 -1.74 -15.79
N GLN A 195 -8.27 -1.40 -17.07
CA GLN A 195 -9.33 -1.92 -17.94
C GLN A 195 -8.84 -2.63 -19.19
N THR A 196 -7.60 -2.41 -19.62
CA THR A 196 -7.02 -3.04 -20.81
C THR A 196 -5.79 -3.87 -20.49
N ALA A 197 -5.42 -4.76 -21.42
CA ALA A 197 -4.20 -5.55 -21.33
C ALA A 197 -2.95 -4.67 -21.33
N GLU A 198 -2.93 -3.63 -22.16
CA GLU A 198 -1.81 -2.70 -22.27
C GLU A 198 -1.59 -1.92 -20.96
N GLU A 199 -2.67 -1.45 -20.33
CA GLU A 199 -2.58 -0.78 -19.02
C GLU A 199 -1.99 -1.71 -17.95
N LEU A 200 -2.47 -2.96 -17.91
CA LEU A 200 -1.98 -3.97 -16.97
C LEU A 200 -0.51 -4.31 -17.22
N GLU A 201 -0.11 -4.50 -18.48
CA GLU A 201 1.29 -4.75 -18.84
C GLU A 201 2.18 -3.59 -18.38
N GLN A 202 1.80 -2.34 -18.64
CA GLN A 202 2.57 -1.18 -18.20
C GLN A 202 2.71 -1.12 -16.68
N GLN A 203 1.65 -1.41 -15.92
CA GLN A 203 1.72 -1.46 -14.45
C GLN A 203 2.63 -2.58 -13.96
N ILE A 204 2.56 -3.78 -14.54
CA ILE A 204 3.46 -4.90 -14.17
C ILE A 204 4.91 -4.58 -14.53
N HIS A 205 5.18 -4.04 -15.71
CA HIS A 205 6.52 -3.59 -16.09
C HIS A 205 7.04 -2.53 -15.11
N LEU A 206 6.21 -1.60 -14.64
CA LEU A 206 6.61 -0.57 -13.69
C LEU A 206 6.94 -1.18 -12.32
N ILE A 207 6.12 -2.12 -11.83
CA ILE A 207 6.38 -2.87 -10.59
C ILE A 207 7.74 -3.58 -10.70
N ARG A 208 7.97 -4.33 -11.79
CA ARG A 208 9.19 -5.12 -12.00
C ARG A 208 10.44 -4.26 -12.18
N PHE A 209 10.30 -3.07 -12.77
CA PHE A 209 11.40 -2.11 -12.90
C PHE A 209 11.78 -1.48 -11.56
N VAL A 210 10.79 -1.06 -10.76
CA VAL A 210 11.03 -0.29 -9.52
C VAL A 210 11.30 -1.18 -8.32
N ALA A 211 10.73 -2.38 -8.30
CA ALA A 211 10.89 -3.38 -7.25
C ALA A 211 11.01 -4.80 -7.83
N PRO A 212 12.13 -5.13 -8.47
CA PRO A 212 12.39 -6.49 -8.98
C PRO A 212 12.39 -7.56 -7.89
N GLU A 213 12.54 -7.19 -6.62
CA GLU A 213 12.42 -8.07 -5.46
C GLU A 213 11.00 -8.28 -4.96
N SER A 214 10.02 -7.49 -5.44
CA SER A 214 8.62 -7.69 -5.08
C SER A 214 8.19 -9.12 -5.49
N PRO A 215 7.59 -9.90 -4.57
CA PRO A 215 7.25 -11.30 -4.80
C PRO A 215 6.08 -11.48 -5.78
N GLY A 216 5.40 -10.41 -6.19
CA GLY A 216 4.18 -10.56 -6.97
C GLY A 216 3.33 -9.30 -7.14
N VAL A 217 2.06 -9.55 -7.45
CA VAL A 217 1.00 -8.56 -7.66
C VAL A 217 -0.33 -9.11 -7.14
N GLY A 218 -1.17 -8.24 -6.59
CA GLY A 218 -2.52 -8.54 -6.16
C GLY A 218 -3.58 -7.85 -7.02
N PHE A 219 -4.82 -8.32 -6.95
CA PHE A 219 -5.93 -7.76 -7.71
C PHE A 219 -7.22 -7.70 -6.91
N PHE A 220 -7.89 -6.56 -7.00
CA PHE A 220 -9.26 -6.36 -6.55
C PHE A 220 -10.20 -6.15 -7.74
N GLY A 221 -11.43 -6.62 -7.64
CA GLY A 221 -12.47 -6.27 -8.60
C GLY A 221 -12.47 -7.07 -9.89
N LYS A 222 -11.95 -8.30 -9.95
CA LYS A 222 -12.01 -9.13 -11.19
C LYS A 222 -13.43 -9.24 -11.77
N TRP A 223 -14.45 -9.33 -10.91
CA TRP A 223 -15.86 -9.33 -11.35
C TRP A 223 -16.28 -8.03 -12.07
N LYS A 224 -15.61 -6.90 -11.79
CA LYS A 224 -15.85 -5.60 -12.44
C LYS A 224 -15.49 -5.59 -13.90
N LEU A 225 -14.52 -6.39 -14.35
CA LEU A 225 -14.20 -6.51 -15.77
C LEU A 225 -15.44 -6.89 -16.60
N LYS A 226 -16.21 -7.85 -16.10
CA LYS A 226 -17.48 -8.25 -16.72
C LYS A 226 -18.59 -7.22 -16.49
N GLU A 227 -18.77 -6.73 -15.26
CA GLU A 227 -19.82 -5.75 -14.94
C GLU A 227 -19.68 -4.44 -15.76
N ASN A 228 -18.46 -4.05 -16.06
CA ASN A 228 -18.15 -2.81 -16.77
C ASN A 228 -17.85 -3.02 -18.25
N ASN A 229 -17.98 -4.25 -18.76
CA ASN A 229 -17.68 -4.61 -20.15
C ASN A 229 -16.28 -4.12 -20.59
N CYS A 230 -15.29 -4.36 -19.73
CA CYS A 230 -13.91 -3.95 -19.96
C CYS A 230 -13.26 -4.78 -21.09
N PRO A 231 -12.32 -4.19 -21.87
CA PRO A 231 -11.61 -4.91 -22.92
C PRO A 231 -10.69 -6.04 -22.43
N LEU A 232 -10.14 -5.95 -21.22
CA LEU A 232 -9.26 -6.96 -20.65
C LEU A 232 -10.01 -8.29 -20.44
N THR A 233 -9.56 -9.35 -21.11
CA THR A 233 -10.13 -10.71 -20.95
C THR A 233 -9.45 -11.51 -19.84
N ASP A 234 -10.11 -12.58 -19.40
CA ASP A 234 -9.55 -13.51 -18.43
C ASP A 234 -8.28 -14.19 -18.97
N GLU A 235 -8.22 -14.55 -20.26
CA GLU A 235 -7.01 -15.14 -20.86
C GLU A 235 -5.83 -14.16 -20.88
N GLN A 236 -6.07 -12.90 -21.23
CA GLN A 236 -5.03 -11.87 -21.23
C GLN A 236 -4.51 -11.60 -19.81
N LEU A 237 -5.42 -11.46 -18.85
CA LEU A 237 -5.08 -11.29 -17.44
C LEU A 237 -4.22 -12.46 -16.95
N ASP A 238 -4.60 -13.70 -17.27
CA ASP A 238 -3.89 -14.90 -16.85
C ASP A 238 -2.51 -15.03 -17.52
N GLU A 239 -2.40 -14.74 -18.81
CA GLU A 239 -1.13 -14.75 -19.55
C GLU A 239 -0.15 -13.74 -18.98
N ILE A 240 -0.60 -12.50 -18.77
CA ILE A 240 0.20 -11.41 -18.24
C ILE A 240 0.69 -11.74 -16.82
N CYS A 241 -0.19 -12.23 -15.95
CA CYS A 241 0.18 -12.65 -14.59
C CYS A 241 1.04 -13.92 -14.57
N GLY A 242 0.83 -14.83 -15.54
CA GLY A 242 1.62 -16.02 -15.79
C GLY A 242 3.11 -15.70 -15.92
N ARG A 243 3.42 -14.62 -16.63
CA ARG A 243 4.79 -14.19 -16.93
C ARG A 243 5.37 -13.14 -15.98
N PHE A 244 4.72 -12.83 -14.85
CA PHE A 244 5.16 -11.76 -13.93
C PHE A 244 6.67 -11.78 -13.60
N LEU A 245 7.23 -12.95 -13.27
CA LEU A 245 8.67 -13.08 -12.96
C LEU A 245 9.58 -13.05 -14.19
N GLU A 246 9.02 -13.28 -15.39
CA GLU A 246 9.72 -13.22 -16.68
C GLU A 246 9.76 -11.80 -17.25
N THR A 247 8.88 -10.91 -16.78
CA THR A 247 8.86 -9.50 -17.18
C THR A 247 10.20 -8.83 -16.85
N PRO A 248 10.81 -8.10 -17.82
CA PRO A 248 12.09 -7.43 -17.65
C PRO A 248 12.12 -6.44 -16.47
N THR A 249 13.27 -6.34 -15.81
CA THR A 249 13.50 -5.46 -14.65
C THR A 249 14.35 -4.24 -14.98
N ASP A 250 14.72 -4.05 -16.25
CA ASP A 250 15.57 -2.95 -16.73
C ASP A 250 14.77 -1.76 -17.29
N GLY A 251 13.44 -1.86 -17.26
CA GLY A 251 12.50 -0.88 -17.79
C GLY A 251 12.13 -1.10 -19.25
N SER A 252 12.63 -2.15 -19.90
CA SER A 252 12.19 -2.53 -21.24
C SER A 252 10.69 -2.79 -21.27
N GLY A 253 10.00 -2.26 -22.27
CA GLY A 253 8.55 -2.37 -22.43
C GLY A 253 7.75 -1.25 -21.77
N LEU A 254 8.36 -0.40 -20.93
CA LEU A 254 7.70 0.80 -20.41
C LEU A 254 7.57 1.88 -21.48
N THR A 255 6.49 2.66 -21.42
CA THR A 255 6.43 3.94 -22.12
C THR A 255 7.52 4.91 -21.60
N PRO A 256 7.96 5.89 -22.41
CA PRO A 256 8.96 6.86 -21.97
C PRO A 256 8.60 7.58 -20.66
N GLU A 257 7.32 7.92 -20.49
CA GLU A 257 6.80 8.63 -19.31
C GLU A 257 6.89 7.78 -18.05
N LEU A 258 6.48 6.51 -18.13
CA LEU A 258 6.54 5.58 -16.99
C LEU A 258 7.98 5.15 -16.67
N LEU A 259 8.83 5.05 -17.68
CA LEU A 259 10.26 4.81 -17.47
C LEU A 259 10.91 5.97 -16.70
N GLU A 260 10.60 7.21 -17.05
CA GLU A 260 11.12 8.38 -16.34
C GLU A 260 10.57 8.45 -14.91
N LEU A 261 9.27 8.21 -14.71
CA LEU A 261 8.67 8.08 -13.38
C LEU A 261 9.39 7.02 -12.54
N GLY A 262 9.59 5.81 -13.07
CA GLY A 262 10.31 4.75 -12.37
C GLY A 262 11.76 5.12 -12.05
N ARG A 263 12.43 5.90 -12.92
CA ARG A 263 13.79 6.41 -12.68
C ARG A 263 13.84 7.39 -11.51
N VAL A 264 12.81 8.22 -11.33
CA VAL A 264 12.73 9.11 -10.17
C VAL A 264 12.76 8.30 -8.87
N PHE A 265 12.05 7.17 -8.78
CA PHE A 265 12.02 6.35 -7.57
C PHE A 265 13.21 5.39 -7.41
N THR A 266 13.87 5.00 -8.49
CA THR A 266 15.04 4.08 -8.46
C THR A 266 16.38 4.81 -8.43
N LYS A 267 16.39 6.12 -8.68
CA LYS A 267 17.59 6.95 -8.61
C LYS A 267 18.18 6.96 -7.20
N ARG A 268 19.51 6.91 -7.15
CA ARG A 268 20.27 7.18 -5.93
C ARG A 268 20.44 8.69 -5.75
N TYR A 269 19.89 9.22 -4.67
CA TYR A 269 20.00 10.63 -4.30
C TYR A 269 21.06 10.79 -3.20
N GLU A 270 22.14 11.52 -3.48
CA GLU A 270 23.17 11.82 -2.45
C GLU A 270 22.66 12.85 -1.44
N LYS A 271 21.90 13.85 -1.91
CA LYS A 271 21.21 14.85 -1.07
C LYS A 271 19.79 14.40 -0.70
N PRO A 272 19.14 15.02 0.29
CA PRO A 272 17.76 14.69 0.63
C PRO A 272 16.82 14.88 -0.58
N ALA A 273 15.89 13.94 -0.73
CA ALA A 273 14.90 13.94 -1.80
C ALA A 273 13.56 13.52 -1.21
N ILE A 274 12.67 14.48 -1.02
CA ILE A 274 11.40 14.32 -0.32
C ILE A 274 10.30 14.00 -1.32
N PHE A 275 9.57 12.93 -1.04
CA PHE A 275 8.42 12.43 -1.78
C PHE A 275 7.21 12.54 -0.87
N CYS A 276 6.16 13.21 -1.34
CA CYS A 276 4.97 13.48 -0.54
C CYS A 276 3.73 13.64 -1.43
N SER A 277 2.56 13.54 -0.81
CA SER A 277 1.27 13.81 -1.45
C SER A 277 0.25 14.20 -0.40
N SER A 278 -0.68 15.10 -0.74
CA SER A 278 -1.86 15.39 0.10
C SER A 278 -2.79 14.20 0.27
N GLU A 279 -2.73 13.19 -0.62
CA GLU A 279 -3.47 11.92 -0.46
C GLU A 279 -3.13 11.21 0.87
N PHE A 280 -1.92 11.42 1.38
CA PHE A 280 -1.42 10.80 2.62
C PHE A 280 -1.45 11.76 3.81
N ALA A 281 -2.29 12.79 3.77
CA ALA A 281 -2.50 13.74 4.85
C ALA A 281 -3.67 13.32 5.75
N LEU A 282 -3.52 12.25 6.53
CA LEU A 282 -4.62 11.65 7.29
C LEU A 282 -4.88 12.32 8.64
N PRO A 283 -6.14 12.35 9.13
CA PRO A 283 -6.45 12.87 10.45
C PRO A 283 -5.88 11.94 11.55
N HIS A 284 -5.53 12.53 12.69
CA HIS A 284 -5.19 11.74 13.88
C HIS A 284 -6.47 11.21 14.55
N PHE A 285 -6.81 9.93 14.36
CA PHE A 285 -7.97 9.35 15.03
C PHE A 285 -7.66 8.98 16.48
N HIS A 286 -8.67 9.14 17.35
CA HIS A 286 -8.61 8.62 18.72
C HIS A 286 -8.63 7.10 18.71
N SER A 287 -7.74 6.50 19.49
CA SER A 287 -7.66 5.04 19.69
C SER A 287 -8.71 4.51 20.67
N GLY A 288 -9.63 5.33 21.19
CA GLY A 288 -10.58 4.92 22.23
C GLY A 288 -9.96 4.57 23.60
N HIS A 289 -8.63 4.43 23.70
CA HIS A 289 -7.89 4.19 24.94
C HIS A 289 -7.82 5.41 25.86
N ASP A 290 -8.14 6.59 25.33
CA ASP A 290 -8.20 7.89 25.98
C ASP A 290 -9.62 8.27 26.47
N GLY A 291 -10.55 7.30 26.50
CA GLY A 291 -11.88 7.44 27.08
C GLY A 291 -12.95 8.00 26.12
N GLY A 292 -12.64 8.16 24.83
CA GLY A 292 -13.61 8.44 23.77
C GLY A 292 -14.19 7.15 23.16
N PRO A 293 -15.33 7.22 22.46
CA PRO A 293 -15.79 6.11 21.63
C PRO A 293 -14.74 5.77 20.56
N TRP A 294 -14.49 4.48 20.33
CA TRP A 294 -13.63 3.99 19.25
C TRP A 294 -14.02 4.58 17.89
N GLY A 295 -13.04 5.08 17.13
CA GLY A 295 -13.28 5.71 15.83
C GLY A 295 -14.06 7.03 15.89
N SER A 296 -14.28 7.60 17.09
CA SER A 296 -14.89 8.92 17.20
C SER A 296 -13.92 9.99 16.68
N MET A 297 -14.33 10.62 15.58
CA MET A 297 -13.66 11.79 15.02
C MET A 297 -14.08 13.00 15.87
N ARG A 298 -13.28 13.36 16.87
CA ARG A 298 -13.24 14.77 17.31
C ARG A 298 -12.34 15.50 16.32
N GLU A 299 -12.59 16.79 16.06
CA GLU A 299 -11.67 17.58 15.22
C GLU A 299 -10.23 17.32 15.67
N PRO A 300 -9.41 16.65 14.84
CA PRO A 300 -8.11 16.23 15.29
C PRO A 300 -7.25 17.49 15.46
N PRO A 301 -6.51 17.65 16.57
CA PRO A 301 -5.65 18.83 16.74
C PRO A 301 -4.53 18.87 15.69
N THR A 302 -4.22 17.71 15.08
CA THR A 302 -3.13 17.53 14.12
C THR A 302 -3.55 16.64 12.95
N VAL A 303 -2.99 16.93 11.78
CA VAL A 303 -2.98 16.05 10.61
C VAL A 303 -1.63 15.34 10.53
N ARG A 304 -1.64 14.06 10.20
CA ARG A 304 -0.45 13.26 9.93
C ARG A 304 -0.17 13.25 8.43
N LEU A 305 0.94 13.82 8.01
CA LEU A 305 1.38 13.80 6.62
C LEU A 305 2.56 12.84 6.47
N LEU A 306 2.38 11.77 5.69
CA LEU A 306 3.50 10.91 5.32
C LEU A 306 4.45 11.63 4.37
N MET A 307 5.74 11.56 4.68
CA MET A 307 6.83 11.97 3.81
C MET A 307 7.86 10.86 3.72
N MET A 308 8.41 10.67 2.52
CA MET A 308 9.47 9.72 2.27
C MET A 308 10.73 10.44 1.80
N ASN A 309 11.88 10.14 2.41
CA ASN A 309 13.17 10.64 1.97
C ASN A 309 13.99 9.51 1.34
N LEU A 310 14.24 9.61 0.03
CA LEU A 310 15.11 8.65 -0.69
C LEU A 310 16.58 9.06 -0.71
N GLY A 311 16.93 10.22 -0.16
CA GLY A 311 18.29 10.72 -0.03
C GLY A 311 19.13 9.98 1.01
N GLN A 312 20.46 10.06 0.87
CA GLN A 312 21.43 9.53 1.83
C GLN A 312 21.67 10.43 3.05
N GLU A 313 21.08 11.63 3.06
CA GLU A 313 21.19 12.61 4.14
C GLU A 313 19.81 12.94 4.72
N ASP A 314 19.79 13.35 5.98
CA ASP A 314 18.58 13.84 6.64
C ASP A 314 18.11 15.15 5.99
N ALA A 315 16.82 15.27 5.74
CA ALA A 315 16.22 16.57 5.41
C ALA A 315 15.88 17.30 6.72
N ARG A 316 16.47 18.48 6.94
CA ARG A 316 16.26 19.26 8.17
C ARG A 316 15.41 20.49 7.91
N GLY A 317 14.54 20.82 8.85
CA GLY A 317 13.69 21.99 8.80
C GLY A 317 12.68 21.95 7.66
N VAL A 318 12.19 20.75 7.30
CA VAL A 318 11.14 20.60 6.28
C VAL A 318 9.85 21.17 6.86
N LYS A 319 9.29 22.19 6.22
CA LYS A 319 7.99 22.75 6.59
C LYS A 319 6.96 22.29 5.58
N ALA A 320 5.81 21.88 6.09
CA ALA A 320 4.66 21.54 5.26
C ALA A 320 3.41 22.30 5.69
N ARG A 321 2.57 22.62 4.72
CA ARG A 321 1.29 23.29 4.92
C ARG A 321 0.23 22.68 4.02
N LEU A 322 -0.98 22.62 4.54
CA LEU A 322 -2.16 22.24 3.76
C LEU A 322 -3.03 23.48 3.56
N ARG A 323 -3.34 23.74 2.30
CA ARG A 323 -4.23 24.80 1.87
C ARG A 323 -5.48 24.19 1.24
N SER A 324 -6.64 24.79 1.51
CA SER A 324 -7.86 24.45 0.76
C SER A 324 -7.67 24.71 -0.75
N PRO A 325 -8.31 23.94 -1.63
CA PRO A 325 -8.23 24.18 -3.08
C PRO A 325 -8.79 25.56 -3.48
N GLY A 326 -8.35 26.09 -4.63
CA GLY A 326 -8.74 27.39 -5.17
C GLY A 326 -7.70 28.50 -4.99
N ASP A 327 -7.74 29.51 -5.88
CA ASP A 327 -6.84 30.68 -5.91
C ASP A 327 -6.77 31.47 -4.58
N GLU A 328 -7.86 31.48 -3.80
CA GLU A 328 -7.95 32.14 -2.48
C GLU A 328 -7.94 31.15 -1.30
N GLY A 329 -7.50 29.92 -1.54
CA GLY A 329 -7.46 28.88 -0.52
C GLY A 329 -6.68 29.31 0.73
N GLU A 330 -7.30 29.13 1.90
CA GLU A 330 -6.64 29.44 3.17
C GLU A 330 -5.78 28.27 3.64
N ILE A 331 -4.63 28.58 4.24
CA ILE A 331 -3.84 27.59 4.97
C ILE A 331 -4.63 27.22 6.23
N TRP A 332 -4.84 25.93 6.42
CA TRP A 332 -5.62 25.41 7.55
C TRP A 332 -4.84 24.47 8.47
N ALA A 333 -3.74 23.89 7.98
CA ALA A 333 -2.79 23.15 8.82
C ALA A 333 -1.34 23.44 8.44
N SER A 334 -0.44 23.39 9.41
CA SER A 334 1.00 23.57 9.17
C SER A 334 1.86 22.87 10.21
N GLY A 335 3.04 22.43 9.81
CA GLY A 335 4.00 21.82 10.71
C GLY A 335 5.41 21.83 10.15
N GLN A 336 6.34 21.40 11.00
CA GLN A 336 7.75 21.23 10.64
C GLN A 336 8.21 19.85 11.11
N ALA A 337 8.99 19.17 10.26
CA ALA A 337 9.58 17.88 10.58
C ALA A 337 11.01 17.82 10.04
N ASP A 338 11.84 17.02 10.71
CA ASP A 338 13.08 16.51 10.13
C ASP A 338 12.78 15.11 9.60
N ILE A 339 13.18 14.83 8.35
CA ILE A 339 12.92 13.56 7.69
C ILE A 339 14.25 12.80 7.57
N PRO A 340 14.47 11.73 8.36
CA PRO A 340 15.73 11.00 8.34
C PRO A 340 16.10 10.49 6.95
N ALA A 341 17.40 10.34 6.69
CA ALA A 341 17.88 9.70 5.48
C ALA A 341 17.23 8.33 5.26
N ARG A 342 16.88 8.01 4.01
CA ARG A 342 16.37 6.68 3.63
C ARG A 342 15.23 6.19 4.54
N SER A 343 14.24 7.04 4.77
CA SER A 343 13.15 6.76 5.70
C SER A 343 11.78 7.17 5.16
N VAL A 344 10.76 6.58 5.76
CA VAL A 344 9.40 7.11 5.78
C VAL A 344 9.20 7.74 7.15
N ALA A 345 8.65 8.95 7.20
CA ALA A 345 8.35 9.65 8.43
C ALA A 345 6.97 10.31 8.37
N VAL A 346 6.40 10.57 9.54
CA VAL A 346 5.13 11.29 9.69
C VAL A 346 5.43 12.70 10.18
N ALA A 347 5.10 13.70 9.36
CA ALA A 347 5.09 15.09 9.77
C ALA A 347 3.74 15.42 10.41
N LEU A 348 3.77 15.90 11.66
CA LEU A 348 2.58 16.38 12.34
C LEU A 348 2.32 17.83 11.95
N LEU A 349 1.15 18.10 11.38
CA LEU A 349 0.70 19.43 10.99
C LEU A 349 -0.40 19.86 11.94
N ASP A 350 -0.15 20.90 12.73
CA ASP A 350 -1.15 21.46 13.63
C ASP A 350 -2.26 22.12 12.81
N ILE A 351 -3.51 21.86 13.19
CA ILE A 351 -4.65 22.63 12.66
C ILE A 351 -4.60 24.03 13.26
N LEU A 352 -4.64 25.05 12.40
CA LEU A 352 -4.46 26.44 12.81
C LEU A 352 -5.67 26.97 13.61
N PRO A 353 -5.48 27.96 14.52
CA PRO A 353 -6.57 28.51 15.31
C PRO A 353 -7.73 29.03 14.44
N GLY A 354 -8.96 28.61 14.79
CA GLY A 354 -10.17 28.99 14.06
C GLY A 354 -10.34 28.27 12.71
N LYS A 355 -9.49 27.28 12.41
CA LYS A 355 -9.63 26.38 11.27
C LYS A 355 -10.14 25.02 11.76
N GLN A 356 -10.72 24.28 10.84
CA GLN A 356 -11.25 22.93 11.06
C GLN A 356 -10.67 21.99 10.01
N TYR A 357 -10.61 20.71 10.34
CA TYR A 357 -10.35 19.68 9.35
C TYR A 357 -11.53 19.60 8.38
N ASN A 358 -11.31 19.80 7.08
CA ASN A 358 -12.39 19.91 6.10
C ASN A 358 -12.80 18.58 5.43
N GLY A 359 -12.29 17.43 5.90
CA GLY A 359 -12.70 16.11 5.42
C GLY A 359 -12.17 15.76 4.02
N TRP A 360 -11.93 14.47 3.82
CA TRP A 360 -11.38 13.83 2.61
C TRP A 360 -10.10 14.45 2.04
N THR A 361 -9.01 13.79 2.42
CA THR A 361 -7.61 14.02 2.03
C THR A 361 -7.43 13.85 0.53
N GLY A 362 -6.51 14.62 -0.06
CA GLY A 362 -6.15 14.53 -1.47
C GLY A 362 -6.61 15.72 -2.32
N THR A 363 -7.61 16.47 -1.86
CA THR A 363 -8.10 17.68 -2.53
C THR A 363 -7.28 18.92 -2.20
N GLU A 364 -6.46 18.86 -1.17
CA GLU A 364 -5.71 19.99 -0.67
C GLU A 364 -4.43 20.24 -1.46
N ILE A 365 -4.05 21.51 -1.51
CA ILE A 365 -2.74 21.91 -2.02
C ILE A 365 -1.73 21.71 -0.89
N LEU A 366 -0.86 20.72 -1.07
CA LEU A 366 0.29 20.49 -0.18
C LEU A 366 1.44 21.41 -0.59
N GLU A 367 1.86 22.30 0.32
CA GLU A 367 3.05 23.12 0.15
C GLU A 367 4.19 22.58 0.99
N VAL A 368 5.36 22.38 0.39
CA VAL A 368 6.56 21.87 1.08
C VAL A 368 7.75 22.79 0.83
N GLU A 369 8.31 23.34 1.92
CA GLU A 369 9.58 24.05 1.94
C GLU A 369 10.62 23.12 2.58
N ALA A 370 11.51 22.54 1.77
CA ALA A 370 12.56 21.64 2.22
C ALA A 370 13.94 22.17 1.81
N PRO A 371 14.62 22.99 2.64
CA PRO A 371 15.89 23.61 2.28
C PRO A 371 16.94 22.58 1.85
N GLY A 372 17.58 22.83 0.70
CA GLY A 372 18.63 21.95 0.17
C GLY A 372 18.17 20.58 -0.32
N SER A 373 16.85 20.32 -0.35
CA SER A 373 16.25 19.05 -0.76
C SER A 373 15.61 19.17 -2.14
N ALA A 374 15.60 18.07 -2.90
CA ALA A 374 14.65 17.94 -4.01
C ALA A 374 13.26 17.60 -3.43
N VAL A 375 12.19 18.15 -4.00
CA VAL A 375 10.81 17.88 -3.57
C VAL A 375 10.01 17.34 -4.76
N PHE A 376 9.42 16.17 -4.56
CA PHE A 376 8.51 15.51 -5.48
C PHE A 376 7.13 15.45 -4.81
N ASN A 377 6.28 16.38 -5.18
CA ASN A 377 4.92 16.50 -4.66
C ASN A 377 3.94 15.92 -5.68
N PHE A 378 3.30 14.81 -5.33
CA PHE A 378 2.36 14.12 -6.20
C PHE A 378 0.93 14.47 -5.80
N THR A 379 0.07 14.63 -6.80
CA THR A 379 -1.35 14.91 -6.61
C THR A 379 -2.13 13.88 -7.40
N ASP A 380 -3.15 13.33 -6.77
CA ASP A 380 -4.06 12.39 -7.40
C ASP A 380 -4.82 13.04 -8.57
N SER A 381 -4.89 12.33 -9.68
CA SER A 381 -5.52 12.79 -10.92
C SER A 381 -7.00 13.12 -10.76
N ARG A 382 -7.69 12.50 -9.80
CA ARG A 382 -9.09 12.81 -9.45
C ARG A 382 -9.28 14.25 -8.97
N PHE A 383 -8.20 14.91 -8.57
CA PHE A 383 -8.20 16.29 -8.08
C PHE A 383 -7.51 17.27 -9.03
N HIS A 384 -7.02 16.81 -10.19
CA HIS A 384 -6.48 17.69 -11.22
C HIS A 384 -7.61 18.61 -11.75
N GLY A 385 -7.38 19.93 -11.74
CA GLY A 385 -8.35 20.92 -12.23
C GLY A 385 -9.38 21.42 -11.21
N LYS A 386 -9.24 21.09 -9.92
CA LYS A 386 -9.88 21.83 -8.81
C LYS A 386 -8.96 22.92 -8.23
N GLU A 387 -7.86 23.20 -8.90
CA GLU A 387 -6.90 24.27 -8.60
C GLU A 387 -7.53 25.65 -8.78
#